data_AF-A0A8H7P5C7-F1
#
_entry.id   AF-A0A8H7P5C7-F1
#
_cell.length_a   1.000
_cell.length_b   1.000
_cell.length_c   1.000
_cell.angle_alpha   90.00
_cell.angle_beta   90.00
_cell.angle_gamma   90.00
#
_symmetry.space_group_name_H-M   'P 1'
#
loop_
_entity.id
_entity.type
_entity.pdbx_description
1 polymer ?
#
loop_
_entity_poly.entity_id
_entity_poly.type
_entity_poly.pdbx_seq_one_letter_code
_entity_poly.pdbx_strand_id
1 'polypeptide(L)'
;MFPTLARLSKASRRPLTPKRGNKDFYKGTRQAFLPGGHRTGAPGKHVVGGKAKYRLLDEQVRVFVAPAIEDIRSSPLRPYVNIAVKLTDGQKKEVYSSLLSNSSPATPSHT
;
A
#
# COMPACT_ATOMS: atom_id res chain seq x y z
N MET A 1 18.54 -1.88 -48.55
CA MET A 1 17.13 -2.30 -48.44
C MET A 1 16.57 -1.75 -47.13
N PHE A 2 15.80 -0.67 -47.20
CA PHE A 2 15.27 0.03 -46.01
C PHE A 2 13.99 -0.68 -45.56
N PRO A 3 13.83 -1.06 -44.28
CA PRO A 3 12.65 -1.79 -43.83
C PRO A 3 11.46 -0.83 -43.73
N THR A 4 10.75 -0.62 -44.83
CA THR A 4 9.37 -0.09 -44.83
C THR A 4 8.39 -1.23 -44.57
N LEU A 5 8.45 -1.85 -43.39
CA LEU A 5 7.33 -2.65 -42.91
C LEU A 5 6.30 -1.69 -42.33
N ALA A 6 5.13 -1.57 -42.98
CA ALA A 6 3.99 -0.75 -42.53
C ALA A 6 3.49 -1.06 -41.09
N ARG A 7 4.09 -2.05 -40.42
CA ARG A 7 3.90 -2.40 -39.00
C ARG A 7 4.73 -1.57 -38.02
N LEU A 8 5.82 -0.92 -38.48
CA LEU A 8 6.70 -0.06 -37.66
C LEU A 8 6.52 1.44 -37.94
N SER A 9 5.65 1.80 -38.89
CA SER A 9 5.35 3.20 -39.24
C SER A 9 4.33 3.88 -38.33
N LYS A 10 3.74 3.14 -37.37
CA LYS A 10 2.68 3.61 -36.49
C LYS A 10 3.13 3.62 -35.02
N ALA A 11 2.36 4.31 -34.18
CA ALA A 11 2.61 4.35 -32.74
C ALA A 11 2.69 2.94 -32.12
N SER A 12 3.57 2.79 -31.14
CA SER A 12 3.76 1.52 -30.42
C SER A 12 2.47 1.05 -29.76
N ARG A 13 2.19 -0.26 -29.84
CA ARG A 13 1.08 -0.92 -29.11
C ARG A 13 1.36 -1.15 -27.62
N ARG A 14 2.53 -0.75 -27.12
CA ARG A 14 2.84 -0.81 -25.69
C ARG A 14 1.90 0.12 -24.90
N PRO A 15 1.59 -0.18 -23.63
CA PRO A 15 0.74 0.69 -22.82
C PRO A 15 1.25 2.13 -22.81
N LEU A 16 0.34 3.08 -23.03
CA LEU A 16 0.65 4.50 -23.00
C LEU A 16 0.96 4.90 -21.54
N THR A 17 2.14 5.49 -21.34
CA THR A 17 2.60 6.00 -20.05
C THR A 17 2.55 7.53 -20.06
N PRO A 18 2.49 8.20 -18.90
CA PRO A 18 2.47 9.67 -18.86
C PRO A 18 3.71 10.29 -19.54
N LYS A 19 4.83 9.55 -19.60
CA LYS A 19 6.06 9.96 -20.32
C LYS A 19 5.96 9.88 -21.85
N ARG A 20 4.91 9.25 -22.38
CA ARG A 20 4.69 9.03 -23.81
C ARG A 20 3.42 9.72 -24.33
N GLY A 21 2.56 10.22 -23.44
CA GLY A 21 1.41 11.05 -23.79
C GLY A 21 1.80 12.53 -23.81
N ASN A 22 0.97 13.34 -24.46
CA ASN A 22 1.12 14.79 -24.54
C ASN A 22 0.17 15.49 -23.53
N LYS A 23 -0.12 16.78 -23.74
CA LYS A 23 -1.10 17.54 -22.95
C LYS A 23 -2.40 16.75 -22.78
N ASP A 24 -3.00 16.87 -21.60
CA ASP A 24 -4.26 16.23 -21.20
C ASP A 24 -4.23 14.70 -21.04
N PHE A 25 -3.06 14.06 -21.22
CA PHE A 25 -2.84 12.67 -20.82
C PHE A 25 -2.17 12.59 -19.44
N TYR A 26 -2.99 12.60 -18.39
CA TYR A 26 -2.52 12.41 -17.01
C TYR A 26 -2.86 11.01 -16.47
N LYS A 27 -1.84 10.31 -15.97
CA LYS A 27 -2.01 9.03 -15.28
C LYS A 27 -1.10 8.98 -14.06
N GLY A 28 -1.70 8.83 -12.88
CA GLY A 28 -0.98 8.73 -11.61
C GLY A 28 -0.25 7.40 -11.40
N THR A 29 0.67 7.37 -10.45
CA THR A 29 1.55 6.22 -10.12
C THR A 29 0.98 5.30 -9.04
N ARG A 30 -0.34 5.33 -8.80
CA ARG A 30 -0.99 4.60 -7.69
C ARG A 30 -0.49 5.00 -6.29
N GLN A 31 -0.12 6.26 -6.09
CA GLN A 31 0.24 6.78 -4.75
C GLN A 31 -0.87 6.54 -3.71
N ALA A 32 -2.13 6.49 -4.13
CA ALA A 32 -3.30 6.18 -3.29
C ALA A 32 -3.45 4.69 -2.90
N PHE A 33 -2.44 3.85 -3.11
CA PHE A 33 -2.45 2.43 -2.78
C PHE A 33 -1.35 2.11 -1.77
N LEU A 34 -1.59 1.12 -0.91
CA LEU A 34 -0.52 0.52 -0.11
C LEU A 34 0.39 -0.34 -1.00
N PRO A 35 1.67 -0.53 -0.63
CA PRO A 35 2.54 -1.49 -1.29
C PRO A 35 1.89 -2.87 -1.32
N GLY A 36 1.56 -3.39 -2.51
CA GLY A 36 0.88 -4.67 -2.70
C GLY A 36 -0.57 -4.74 -2.19
N GLY A 37 -1.16 -3.62 -1.78
CA GLY A 37 -2.41 -3.60 -1.01
C GLY A 37 -3.56 -2.83 -1.63
N HIS A 38 -4.55 -2.58 -0.79
CA HIS A 38 -5.80 -1.89 -1.14
C HIS A 38 -5.59 -0.38 -1.35
N ARG A 39 -6.60 0.24 -1.97
CA ARG A 39 -6.64 1.68 -2.21
C ARG A 39 -7.02 2.40 -0.92
N THR A 40 -6.18 3.32 -0.46
CA THR A 40 -6.40 4.14 0.75
C THR A 40 -6.91 5.55 0.45
N GLY A 41 -7.09 5.90 -0.83
CA GLY A 41 -7.54 7.24 -1.23
C GLY A 41 -6.40 8.23 -1.45
N ALA A 42 -6.73 9.39 -2.01
CA ALA A 42 -5.77 10.48 -2.20
C ALA A 42 -5.56 11.24 -0.88
N PRO A 43 -4.38 11.79 -0.59
CA PRO A 43 -4.06 12.46 0.68
C PRO A 43 -4.65 13.89 0.79
N GLY A 44 -5.56 14.27 -0.10
CA GLY A 44 -6.01 15.65 -0.21
C GLY A 44 -6.89 15.90 -1.42
N LYS A 45 -7.30 17.17 -1.58
CA LYS A 45 -8.24 17.62 -2.60
C LYS A 45 -7.75 18.81 -3.39
N HIS A 46 -8.09 18.84 -4.68
CA HIS A 46 -7.87 20.00 -5.52
C HIS A 46 -8.88 21.10 -5.14
N VAL A 47 -8.42 22.34 -5.00
CA VAL A 47 -9.24 23.49 -4.63
C VAL A 47 -9.36 24.40 -5.83
N VAL A 48 -10.59 24.67 -6.26
CA VAL A 48 -10.88 25.46 -7.47
C VAL A 48 -10.62 26.95 -7.22
N GLY A 49 -10.99 27.46 -6.04
CA GLY A 49 -10.79 28.86 -5.63
C GLY A 49 -9.58 29.08 -4.70
N GLY A 50 -8.96 30.26 -4.78
CA GLY A 50 -7.84 30.66 -3.91
C GLY A 50 -6.44 30.48 -4.51
N LYS A 51 -5.42 30.87 -3.73
CA LYS A 51 -3.99 30.85 -4.12
C LYS A 51 -3.40 29.43 -4.15
N ALA A 52 -3.81 28.55 -3.23
CA ALA A 52 -3.36 27.15 -3.19
C ALA A 52 -4.32 26.25 -3.98
N LYS A 53 -3.82 25.59 -5.04
CA LYS A 53 -4.63 24.75 -5.95
C LYS A 53 -4.84 23.31 -5.46
N TYR A 54 -4.03 22.85 -4.49
CA TYR A 54 -4.21 21.55 -3.85
C TYR A 54 -4.02 21.69 -2.35
N ARG A 55 -4.91 21.06 -1.57
CA ARG A 55 -4.89 21.07 -0.10
C ARG A 55 -4.68 19.64 0.40
N LEU A 56 -3.62 19.44 1.17
CA LEU A 56 -3.40 18.22 1.94
C LEU A 56 -4.37 18.17 3.12
N LEU A 57 -4.91 16.99 3.39
CA LEU A 57 -5.80 16.74 4.51
C LEU A 57 -5.10 15.76 5.43
N ASP A 58 -4.65 16.23 6.59
CA ASP A 58 -3.82 15.42 7.51
C ASP A 58 -4.52 14.12 7.94
N GLU A 59 -5.85 14.14 8.05
CA GLU A 59 -6.69 12.97 8.32
C GLU A 59 -6.61 11.88 7.24
N GLN A 60 -6.29 12.24 6.00
CA GLN A 60 -6.17 11.32 4.87
C GLN A 60 -4.71 10.93 4.58
N VAL A 61 -3.76 11.57 5.25
CA VAL A 61 -2.33 11.23 5.14
C VAL A 61 -2.09 9.98 5.99
N ARG A 62 -1.38 9.02 5.40
CA ARG A 62 -1.04 7.77 6.10
C ARG A 62 0.01 8.04 7.16
N VAL A 63 -0.23 7.50 8.35
CA VAL A 63 0.70 7.52 9.47
C VAL A 63 1.16 6.09 9.74
N PHE A 64 2.47 5.89 9.81
CA PHE A 64 3.05 4.62 10.22
C PHE A 64 3.43 4.73 11.68
N VAL A 65 2.72 3.99 12.54
CA VAL A 65 3.00 3.96 13.97
C VAL A 65 4.07 2.91 14.23
N ALA A 66 5.21 3.34 14.72
CA ALA A 66 6.30 2.47 15.15
C ALA A 66 6.55 2.66 16.65
N PRO A 67 6.84 1.58 17.40
CA PRO A 67 7.24 1.69 18.80
C PRO A 67 8.63 2.36 18.93
N ALA A 68 8.99 2.76 20.14
CA ALA A 68 10.30 3.37 20.39
C ALA A 68 11.44 2.38 20.04
N ILE A 69 12.55 2.91 19.52
CA ILE A 69 13.65 2.08 19.04
C ILE A 69 14.26 1.22 20.16
N GLU A 70 14.26 1.72 21.40
CA GLU A 70 14.80 0.98 22.55
C GLU A 70 13.92 -0.20 22.95
N ASP A 71 12.59 -0.10 22.78
CA ASP A 71 11.66 -1.21 22.99
C ASP A 71 11.88 -2.31 21.93
N ILE A 72 12.15 -1.90 20.68
CA ILE A 72 12.45 -2.83 19.59
C ILE A 72 13.76 -3.58 19.88
N ARG A 73 14.78 -2.88 20.38
CA ARG A 73 16.11 -3.44 20.66
C ARG A 73 16.14 -4.34 21.89
N SER A 74 15.37 -3.99 22.92
CA SER A 74 15.25 -4.77 24.16
C SER A 74 14.33 -5.99 24.01
N SER A 75 13.54 -6.05 22.93
CA SER A 75 12.66 -7.19 22.67
C SER A 75 13.45 -8.51 22.55
N PRO A 76 13.02 -9.57 23.27
CA PRO A 76 13.63 -10.90 23.16
C PRO A 76 13.27 -11.59 21.84
N LEU A 77 12.27 -11.09 21.10
CA LEU A 77 11.79 -11.71 19.88
C LEU A 77 12.74 -11.44 18.71
N ARG A 78 12.92 -12.46 17.87
CA ARG A 78 13.72 -12.38 16.64
C ARG A 78 12.85 -12.69 15.43
N PRO A 79 13.24 -12.24 14.22
CA PRO A 79 12.49 -12.52 12.99
C PRO A 79 12.41 -14.01 12.64
N TYR A 80 13.32 -14.83 13.18
CA TYR A 80 13.42 -16.26 12.91
C TYR A 80 13.40 -17.06 14.21
N VAL A 81 12.91 -18.29 14.12
CA VAL A 81 12.77 -19.23 15.24
C VAL A 81 13.67 -20.45 15.00
N ASN A 82 14.14 -21.08 16.08
CA ASN A 82 14.90 -22.32 16.01
C ASN A 82 14.00 -23.49 15.57
N ILE A 83 14.43 -24.22 14.53
CA ILE A 83 13.71 -25.35 13.93
C ILE A 83 13.50 -26.51 14.93
N ALA A 84 14.38 -26.65 15.91
CA ALA A 84 14.31 -27.74 16.90
C ALA A 84 13.14 -27.59 17.90
N VAL A 85 12.57 -26.39 18.04
CA VAL A 85 11.51 -26.11 19.02
C VAL A 85 10.16 -26.51 18.45
N LYS A 86 9.47 -27.46 19.10
CA LYS A 86 8.12 -27.90 18.74
C LYS A 86 7.13 -27.47 19.82
N LEU A 87 5.97 -26.94 19.41
CA LEU A 87 4.87 -26.63 20.32
C LEU A 87 4.25 -27.91 20.87
N THR A 88 3.89 -27.89 22.15
CA THR A 88 3.04 -28.93 22.75
C THR A 88 1.60 -28.81 22.26
N ASP A 89 0.81 -29.88 22.38
CA ASP A 89 -0.56 -29.85 21.85
C ASP A 89 -1.49 -28.88 22.60
N GLY A 90 -1.23 -28.66 23.90
CA GLY A 90 -1.89 -27.61 24.68
C GLY A 90 -1.57 -26.21 24.14
N GLN A 91 -0.29 -25.92 23.90
CA GLN A 91 0.17 -24.63 23.37
C GLN A 91 -0.37 -24.36 21.96
N LYS A 92 -0.45 -25.39 21.11
CA LYS A 92 -1.06 -25.27 19.78
C LYS A 92 -2.52 -24.82 19.89
N LYS A 93 -3.30 -25.46 20.78
CA LYS A 93 -4.72 -25.14 20.96
C LYS A 93 -4.94 -23.70 21.41
N GLU A 94 -4.10 -23.20 22.32
CA GLU A 94 -4.13 -21.81 22.78
C GLU A 94 -3.81 -20.81 21.65
N VAL A 95 -2.72 -21.04 20.91
CA VAL A 95 -2.31 -20.16 19.80
C VAL A 95 -3.40 -20.10 18.74
N TYR A 96 -3.92 -21.24 18.27
CA TYR A 96 -4.96 -21.26 17.25
C TYR A 96 -6.28 -20.65 17.71
N SER A 97 -6.65 -20.83 18.99
CA SER A 97 -7.85 -20.20 19.55
C SER A 97 -7.74 -18.67 19.57
N SER A 98 -6.57 -18.14 19.94
CA SER A 98 -6.33 -16.68 20.02
C SER A 98 -6.24 -16.00 18.65
N LEU A 99 -5.71 -16.70 17.63
CA LEU A 99 -5.64 -16.19 16.27
C LEU A 99 -7.02 -16.10 15.61
N LEU A 100 -7.93 -17.02 15.94
CA LEU A 100 -9.30 -17.03 15.41
C LEU A 100 -10.22 -16.01 16.09
N SER A 101 -9.96 -15.65 17.36
CA SER A 101 -10.78 -14.65 18.07
C SER A 101 -10.50 -13.22 17.63
N ASN A 102 -9.28 -12.92 17.17
CA ASN A 102 -8.87 -11.55 16.81
C ASN A 102 -9.11 -11.20 15.33
N SER A 103 -9.71 -12.08 14.53
CA SER A 103 -9.97 -11.86 13.10
C SER A 103 -11.32 -11.22 12.78
N SER A 104 -12.12 -10.80 13.76
CA SER A 104 -13.38 -10.09 13.52
C SER A 104 -13.11 -8.62 13.16
N PRO A 105 -13.58 -8.11 12.01
CA PRO A 105 -13.49 -6.69 11.71
C PRO A 105 -14.34 -5.93 12.73
N ALA A 106 -13.75 -4.96 13.43
CA ALA A 106 -14.48 -4.08 14.35
C ALA A 106 -15.60 -3.38 13.57
N THR A 107 -16.85 -3.76 13.85
CA THR A 107 -18.04 -3.08 13.35
C THR A 107 -18.10 -1.68 13.96
N PRO A 108 -18.14 -0.60 13.15
CA PRO A 108 -18.26 0.74 13.70
C PRO A 108 -19.68 0.93 14.25
N SER A 109 -19.79 1.14 15.56
CA SER A 109 -21.03 1.57 16.20
C SER A 109 -21.31 3.02 15.80
N HIS A 110 -22.31 3.22 14.96
CA HIS A 110 -22.92 4.53 14.72
C HIS A 110 -23.86 4.86 15.88
N THR A 111 -23.55 5.92 16.62
CA THR A 111 -24.47 6.69 17.47
C THR A 111 -24.66 8.06 16.87
#